data_AF-A0A1Q7N894-F1
#
_entry.id   AF-A0A1Q7N894-F1
#
_cell.length_a   1.000
_cell.length_b   1.000
_cell.length_c   1.000
_cell.angle_alpha   90.00
_cell.angle_beta   90.00
_cell.angle_gamma   90.00
#
_symmetry.space_group_name_H-M   'P 1'
#
loop_
_entity.id
_entity.type
_entity.pdbx_description
1 polymer ?
#
loop_
_entity_poly.entity_id
_entity_poly.type
_entity_poly.pdbx_seq_one_letter_code
_entity_poly.pdbx_strand_id
1 'polypeptide(L)'
;MDVEVHLGLSQDADLERFDESSRIAYTSPETDESGRPAWQIRANANGSLLHLRYCDGMNFWIDRKGAYLTAAWPPSASLEDAASYLLGPGLGVLLRLRGLTCLHASAVTVEGHCVVFAGAEGAGKSTTAAAFALEGFAVLSDDIVALAERQGRFHAFPAYPQVCLWPDSVKMLYGSPDALPRLIPDWDKRRLVLGNRSARFESRALPLAAIYILGDRRADSATRIEPVRPRSALLSLVADTYANRILDREMRAREFEVLGRLVTTVPARRVHAATGPGRLDQLCRAIRKDVQSLNIPVPARP
;
A
#
# COMPACT_ATOMS: atom_id res chain seq x y z
N MET A 1 13.48 -15.94 -7.25
CA MET A 1 13.38 -16.67 -5.97
C MET A 1 12.02 -16.40 -5.38
N ASP A 2 11.30 -17.44 -5.07
CA ASP A 2 10.01 -17.37 -4.39
C ASP A 2 10.23 -17.14 -2.89
N VAL A 3 9.15 -16.83 -2.17
CA VAL A 3 9.18 -16.67 -0.70
C VAL A 3 8.43 -17.85 -0.10
N GLU A 4 9.00 -18.46 0.92
CA GLU A 4 8.36 -19.51 1.69
C GLU A 4 7.54 -18.89 2.82
N VAL A 5 6.23 -19.15 2.84
CA VAL A 5 5.30 -18.59 3.83
C VAL A 5 4.72 -19.71 4.68
N HIS A 6 4.93 -19.61 5.99
CA HIS A 6 4.50 -20.57 6.98
C HIS A 6 3.39 -19.97 7.84
N LEU A 7 2.23 -20.63 7.90
CA LEU A 7 1.03 -20.09 8.55
C LEU A 7 0.56 -21.02 9.69
N GLY A 8 0.21 -20.43 10.84
CA GLY A 8 -0.37 -21.16 11.97
C GLY A 8 0.63 -22.02 12.73
N LEU A 9 1.92 -21.94 12.41
CA LEU A 9 2.98 -22.61 13.15
C LEU A 9 3.36 -21.78 14.37
N SER A 10 2.83 -22.15 15.52
CA SER A 10 3.55 -21.99 16.78
C SER A 10 4.48 -23.19 16.91
N GLN A 11 5.73 -23.07 16.46
CA GLN A 11 6.76 -24.00 16.90
C GLN A 11 7.82 -23.23 17.66
N ASP A 12 8.14 -23.73 18.84
CA ASP A 12 9.17 -23.24 19.76
C ASP A 12 10.50 -22.92 19.06
N ALA A 13 10.79 -23.53 17.90
CA ALA A 13 11.99 -23.31 17.10
C ALA A 13 12.22 -21.86 16.61
N ASP A 14 11.18 -21.06 16.29
CA ASP A 14 11.37 -19.65 15.93
C ASP A 14 11.43 -18.74 17.18
N LEU A 15 10.83 -19.18 18.30
CA LEU A 15 11.00 -18.55 19.62
C LEU A 15 12.41 -18.77 20.17
N GLU A 16 13.00 -19.96 19.95
CA GLU A 16 14.38 -20.30 20.29
C GLU A 16 15.41 -19.39 19.60
N ARG A 17 15.05 -18.78 18.45
CA ARG A 17 15.91 -17.83 17.74
C ARG A 17 15.91 -16.42 18.34
N PHE A 18 15.00 -16.12 19.26
CA PHE A 18 14.91 -14.85 19.99
C PHE A 18 15.15 -15.09 21.48
N ASP A 19 16.43 -15.15 21.86
CA ASP A 19 16.88 -15.23 23.25
C ASP A 19 16.86 -13.85 23.95
N GLU A 20 17.42 -13.80 25.17
CA GLU A 20 17.59 -12.57 25.97
C GLU A 20 18.46 -11.49 25.28
N SER A 21 19.27 -11.86 24.27
CA SER A 21 20.13 -10.93 23.53
C SER A 21 19.42 -10.22 22.36
N SER A 22 18.15 -10.55 22.11
CA SER A 22 17.33 -9.86 21.11
C SER A 22 17.08 -8.39 21.49
N ARG A 23 17.19 -7.51 20.50
CA ARG A 23 17.02 -6.06 20.67
C ARG A 23 15.67 -5.59 20.16
N ILE A 24 15.07 -4.63 20.86
CA ILE A 24 13.91 -3.89 20.35
C ILE A 24 14.41 -2.87 19.33
N ALA A 25 14.03 -3.06 18.07
CA ALA A 25 14.34 -2.12 16.99
C ALA A 25 13.34 -0.97 16.93
N TYR A 26 12.09 -1.21 17.32
CA TYR A 26 11.03 -0.19 17.35
C TYR A 26 9.90 -0.59 18.31
N THR A 27 9.30 0.41 18.96
CA THR A 27 8.08 0.28 19.76
C THR A 27 7.06 1.30 19.27
N SER A 28 5.82 0.85 19.01
CA SER A 28 4.73 1.75 18.64
C SER A 28 4.42 2.73 19.77
N PRO A 29 4.20 4.03 19.49
CA PRO A 29 3.70 4.98 20.48
C PRO A 29 2.22 4.75 20.83
N GLU A 30 1.47 4.07 19.95
CA GLU A 30 0.10 3.66 20.21
C GLU A 30 0.09 2.50 21.19
N THR A 31 -0.85 2.51 22.13
CA THR A 31 -1.01 1.47 23.14
C THR A 31 -2.42 0.91 23.14
N ASP A 32 -2.56 -0.33 23.60
CA ASP A 32 -3.85 -0.88 23.97
C ASP A 32 -4.40 -0.22 25.26
N GLU A 33 -5.61 -0.62 25.67
CA GLU A 33 -6.28 -0.11 26.87
C GLU A 33 -5.48 -0.34 28.17
N SER A 34 -4.56 -1.31 28.16
CA SER A 34 -3.69 -1.64 29.30
C SER A 34 -2.35 -0.89 29.26
N GLY A 35 -2.13 -0.02 28.28
CA GLY A 35 -0.89 0.73 28.10
C GLY A 35 0.24 -0.09 27.46
N ARG A 36 -0.03 -1.30 26.96
CA ARG A 36 0.98 -2.08 26.22
C ARG A 36 1.09 -1.54 24.79
N PRO A 37 2.29 -1.43 24.22
CA PRO A 37 2.44 -0.99 22.84
C PRO A 37 1.62 -1.84 21.87
N ALA A 38 0.89 -1.19 20.96
CA ALA A 38 0.06 -1.85 19.96
C ALA A 38 0.87 -2.83 19.11
N TRP A 39 2.12 -2.49 18.84
CA TRP A 39 3.07 -3.38 18.17
C TRP A 39 4.53 -3.00 18.43
N GLN A 40 5.43 -3.95 18.19
CA GLN A 40 6.88 -3.80 18.29
C GLN A 40 7.60 -4.54 17.17
N ILE A 41 8.79 -4.06 16.81
CA ILE A 41 9.74 -4.79 15.96
C ILE A 41 10.94 -5.16 16.82
N ARG A 42 11.25 -6.45 16.87
CA ARG A 42 12.48 -6.98 17.48
C ARG A 42 13.39 -7.52 16.39
N ALA A 43 14.68 -7.55 16.69
CA ALA A 43 15.68 -8.23 15.89
C ALA A 43 16.48 -9.18 16.79
N ASN A 44 16.80 -10.37 16.30
CA ASN A 44 17.71 -11.28 16.99
C ASN A 44 19.13 -10.68 17.09
N ALA A 45 20.03 -11.33 17.83
CA ALA A 45 21.37 -10.81 18.18
C ALA A 45 22.17 -10.29 16.97
N ASN A 46 22.20 -11.08 15.88
CA ASN A 46 22.92 -10.76 14.65
C ASN A 46 22.07 -9.95 13.64
N GLY A 47 20.81 -9.66 13.98
CA GLY A 47 19.87 -8.92 13.16
C GLY A 47 19.36 -9.64 11.91
N SER A 48 19.66 -10.94 11.73
CA SER A 48 19.27 -11.73 10.56
C SER A 48 17.77 -12.04 10.49
N LEU A 49 17.06 -11.94 11.62
CA LEU A 49 15.64 -12.25 11.74
C LEU A 49 14.92 -11.09 12.42
N LEU A 50 13.83 -10.65 11.82
CA LEU A 50 12.92 -9.65 12.38
C LEU A 50 11.69 -10.35 12.98
N HIS A 51 11.20 -9.82 14.09
CA HIS A 51 9.96 -10.25 14.73
C HIS A 51 9.04 -9.06 14.91
N LEU A 52 7.93 -9.04 14.16
CA LEU A 52 6.83 -8.10 14.34
C LEU A 52 5.85 -8.73 15.31
N ARG A 53 5.62 -8.07 16.44
CA ARG A 53 4.71 -8.53 17.49
C ARG A 53 3.61 -7.51 17.69
N TYR A 54 2.37 -7.96 17.71
CA TYR A 54 1.18 -7.16 17.96
C TYR A 54 0.58 -7.48 19.34
N CYS A 55 -0.09 -6.51 19.95
CA CYS A 55 -0.67 -6.65 21.29
C CYS A 55 -1.82 -7.67 21.35
N ASP A 56 -2.47 -7.92 20.23
CA ASP A 56 -3.54 -8.93 20.04
C ASP A 56 -3.00 -10.36 19.92
N GLY A 57 -1.67 -10.55 19.95
CA GLY A 57 -1.03 -11.86 19.85
C GLY A 57 -0.66 -12.28 18.43
N MET A 58 -0.90 -11.43 17.42
CA MET A 58 -0.39 -11.67 16.07
C MET A 58 1.15 -11.53 16.06
N ASN A 59 1.84 -12.47 15.39
CA ASN A 59 3.29 -12.50 15.31
C ASN A 59 3.76 -12.84 13.90
N PHE A 60 4.79 -12.12 13.43
CA PHE A 60 5.47 -12.41 12.17
C PHE A 60 6.98 -12.46 12.34
N TRP A 61 7.60 -13.51 11.84
CA TRP A 61 9.05 -13.64 11.74
C TRP A 61 9.48 -13.58 10.30
N ILE A 62 10.39 -12.66 9.97
CA ILE A 62 10.82 -12.39 8.60
C ILE A 62 12.34 -12.33 8.57
N ASP A 63 12.97 -13.20 7.79
CA ASP A 63 14.42 -13.16 7.65
C ASP A 63 14.85 -11.93 6.82
N ARG A 64 16.05 -11.40 7.08
CA ARG A 64 16.52 -10.17 6.40
C ARG A 64 16.72 -10.31 4.90
N LYS A 65 16.83 -11.52 4.35
CA LYS A 65 16.88 -11.74 2.90
C LYS A 65 15.48 -11.75 2.28
N GLY A 66 14.42 -11.82 3.09
CA GLY A 66 13.04 -11.89 2.64
C GLY A 66 12.74 -13.17 1.85
N ALA A 67 13.35 -14.29 2.27
CA ALA A 67 13.13 -15.62 1.71
C ALA A 67 12.09 -16.43 2.50
N TYR A 68 11.90 -16.11 3.77
CA TYR A 68 11.03 -16.81 4.71
C TYR A 68 10.17 -15.81 5.50
N LEU A 69 8.90 -16.15 5.64
CA LEU A 69 7.96 -15.45 6.53
C LEU A 69 7.12 -16.48 7.28
N THR A 70 7.22 -16.47 8.61
CA THR A 70 6.34 -17.26 9.50
C THR A 70 5.31 -16.34 10.14
N ALA A 71 4.04 -16.72 10.12
CA ALA A 71 2.96 -16.05 10.82
C ALA A 71 2.34 -16.99 11.86
N ALA A 72 2.22 -16.52 13.10
CA ALA A 72 1.51 -17.20 14.17
C ALA A 72 0.52 -16.26 14.85
N TRP A 73 -0.59 -16.82 15.30
CA TRP A 73 -1.69 -16.07 15.91
C TRP A 73 -2.35 -16.91 17.01
N PRO A 74 -3.04 -16.29 17.98
CA PRO A 74 -3.71 -17.02 19.05
C PRO A 74 -4.90 -17.82 18.51
N PRO A 75 -5.35 -18.88 19.21
CA PRO A 75 -6.54 -19.66 18.82
C PRO A 75 -7.83 -18.85 18.68
N SER A 76 -7.89 -17.67 19.31
CA SER A 76 -9.03 -16.74 19.20
C SER A 76 -9.07 -15.97 17.88
N ALA A 77 -7.96 -15.93 17.13
CA ALA A 77 -7.88 -15.26 15.85
C ALA A 77 -8.08 -16.27 14.70
N SER A 78 -8.72 -15.80 13.64
CA SER A 78 -8.95 -16.56 12.42
C SER A 78 -7.77 -16.43 11.43
N LEU A 79 -7.78 -17.28 10.40
CA LEU A 79 -6.87 -17.12 9.26
C LEU A 79 -7.09 -15.78 8.54
N GLU A 80 -8.31 -15.25 8.52
CA GLU A 80 -8.64 -13.96 7.87
C GLU A 80 -8.02 -12.78 8.63
N ASP A 81 -8.00 -12.85 9.96
CA ASP A 81 -7.28 -11.90 10.81
C ASP A 81 -5.79 -11.93 10.48
N ALA A 82 -5.19 -13.12 10.50
CA ALA A 82 -3.77 -13.28 10.15
C ALA A 82 -3.45 -12.83 8.73
N ALA A 83 -4.31 -13.14 7.76
CA ALA A 83 -4.16 -12.72 6.37
C ALA A 83 -4.19 -11.20 6.23
N SER A 84 -4.99 -10.49 7.03
CA SER A 84 -5.05 -9.01 7.00
C SER A 84 -3.72 -8.38 7.41
N TYR A 85 -3.05 -8.92 8.42
CA TYR A 85 -1.71 -8.48 8.82
C TYR A 85 -0.62 -8.96 7.85
N LEU A 86 -0.75 -10.18 7.33
CA LEU A 86 0.17 -10.72 6.34
C LEU A 86 0.19 -9.87 5.07
N LEU A 87 -0.98 -9.53 4.54
CA LEU A 87 -1.13 -8.77 3.29
C LEU A 87 -0.86 -7.27 3.48
N GLY A 88 -0.94 -6.75 4.69
CA GLY A 88 -0.50 -5.40 5.04
C GLY A 88 0.97 -5.38 5.50
N PRO A 89 1.24 -5.20 6.81
CA PRO A 89 2.59 -5.00 7.34
C PRO A 89 3.59 -6.11 6.99
N GLY A 90 3.17 -7.38 7.00
CA GLY A 90 4.04 -8.51 6.66
C GLY A 90 4.58 -8.43 5.23
N LEU A 91 3.69 -8.26 4.26
CA LEU A 91 4.00 -8.10 2.84
C LEU A 91 4.84 -6.84 2.60
N GLY A 92 4.49 -5.73 3.25
CA GLY A 92 5.23 -4.48 3.14
C GLY A 92 6.69 -4.64 3.59
N VAL A 93 6.93 -5.25 4.76
CA VAL A 93 8.29 -5.54 5.24
C VAL A 93 9.03 -6.45 4.28
N LEU A 94 8.40 -7.54 3.83
CA LEU A 94 8.99 -8.50 2.92
C LEU A 94 9.45 -7.85 1.60
N LEU A 95 8.59 -7.04 0.97
CA LEU A 95 8.91 -6.36 -0.29
C LEU A 95 10.08 -5.38 -0.12
N ARG A 96 10.12 -4.64 1.00
CA ARG A 96 11.21 -3.70 1.31
C ARG A 96 12.53 -4.42 1.55
N LEU A 97 12.53 -5.55 2.26
CA LEU A 97 13.72 -6.39 2.45
C LEU A 97 14.25 -6.95 1.13
N ARG A 98 13.35 -7.23 0.18
CA ARG A 98 13.70 -7.65 -1.19
C ARG A 98 14.08 -6.51 -2.12
N GLY A 99 14.25 -5.29 -1.59
CA GLY A 99 14.78 -4.14 -2.31
C GLY A 99 13.77 -3.39 -3.18
N LEU A 100 12.48 -3.68 -3.08
CA LEU A 100 11.44 -2.91 -3.77
C LEU A 100 11.10 -1.64 -2.99
N THR A 101 10.82 -0.55 -3.69
CA THR A 101 10.28 0.67 -3.07
C THR A 101 8.77 0.54 -2.97
N CYS A 102 8.21 0.73 -1.78
CA CYS A 102 6.77 0.59 -1.55
C CYS A 102 6.19 1.91 -1.06
N LEU A 103 5.14 2.36 -1.73
CA LEU A 103 4.35 3.53 -1.32
C LEU A 103 3.06 3.04 -0.65
N HIS A 104 2.65 3.72 0.44
CA HIS A 104 1.32 3.59 1.00
C HIS A 104 0.32 4.33 0.09
N ALA A 105 -0.11 3.63 -0.95
CA ALA A 105 -0.79 4.19 -2.10
C ALA A 105 -1.78 3.19 -2.70
N SER A 106 -2.55 3.66 -3.68
CA SER A 106 -3.40 2.82 -4.51
C SER A 106 -3.04 3.01 -5.98
N ALA A 107 -3.25 1.99 -6.81
CA ALA A 107 -2.83 1.99 -8.21
C ALA A 107 -3.90 1.41 -9.11
N VAL A 108 -4.17 2.07 -10.23
CA VAL A 108 -5.17 1.64 -11.24
C VAL A 108 -4.62 1.71 -12.64
N THR A 109 -5.26 0.97 -13.55
CA THR A 109 -4.91 0.97 -14.96
C THR A 109 -5.57 2.14 -15.70
N VAL A 110 -4.82 2.87 -16.51
CA VAL A 110 -5.36 3.86 -17.46
C VAL A 110 -4.60 3.68 -18.77
N GLU A 111 -5.31 3.36 -19.86
CA GLU A 111 -4.74 3.25 -21.21
C GLU A 111 -3.46 2.37 -21.31
N GLY A 112 -3.48 1.22 -20.63
CA GLY A 112 -2.34 0.27 -20.63
C GLY A 112 -1.19 0.63 -19.68
N HIS A 113 -1.28 1.78 -19.00
CA HIS A 113 -0.34 2.21 -17.96
C HIS A 113 -0.95 2.06 -16.57
N CYS A 114 -0.11 2.23 -15.55
CA CYS A 114 -0.53 2.41 -14.18
C CYS A 114 -0.45 3.89 -13.76
N VAL A 115 -1.48 4.38 -13.06
CA VAL A 115 -1.39 5.63 -12.28
C VAL A 115 -1.47 5.30 -10.79
N VAL A 116 -0.73 6.06 -9.99
CA VAL A 116 -0.63 5.88 -8.54
C VAL A 116 -1.30 7.04 -7.82
N PHE A 117 -2.12 6.75 -6.81
CA PHE A 117 -2.74 7.70 -5.90
C PHE A 117 -2.00 7.67 -4.56
N ALA A 118 -1.26 8.73 -4.27
CA ALA A 118 -0.51 8.95 -3.03
C ALA A 118 -1.10 10.12 -2.23
N GLY A 119 -0.64 10.31 -1.00
CA GLY A 119 -1.12 11.36 -0.10
C GLY A 119 -1.36 10.83 1.30
N ALA A 120 -1.63 11.76 2.22
CA ALA A 120 -1.81 11.48 3.63
C ALA A 120 -2.92 10.43 3.90
N GLU A 121 -2.93 9.89 5.11
CA GLU A 121 -4.05 9.09 5.59
C GLU A 121 -5.36 9.86 5.44
N GLY A 122 -6.42 9.18 5.01
CA GLY A 122 -7.73 9.82 4.77
C GLY A 122 -7.83 10.67 3.50
N ALA A 123 -6.74 10.88 2.74
CA ALA A 123 -6.78 11.67 1.49
C ALA A 123 -7.69 11.07 0.39
N GLY A 124 -8.04 9.78 0.52
CA GLY A 124 -9.00 9.09 -0.36
C GLY A 124 -8.37 8.19 -1.42
N LYS A 125 -7.12 7.72 -1.22
CA LYS A 125 -6.38 6.86 -2.15
C LYS A 125 -7.18 5.62 -2.58
N SER A 126 -7.61 4.82 -1.61
CA SER A 126 -8.42 3.61 -1.82
C SER A 126 -9.81 3.94 -2.36
N THR A 127 -10.40 5.05 -1.92
CA THR A 127 -11.69 5.54 -2.43
C THR A 127 -11.61 5.89 -3.92
N THR A 128 -10.54 6.57 -4.34
CA THR A 128 -10.31 6.91 -5.75
C THR A 128 -10.07 5.64 -6.57
N ALA A 129 -9.28 4.69 -6.07
CA ALA A 129 -9.09 3.40 -6.74
C ALA A 129 -10.41 2.63 -6.92
N ALA A 130 -11.26 2.59 -5.89
CA ALA A 130 -12.58 1.98 -5.97
C ALA A 130 -13.52 2.72 -6.94
N ALA A 131 -13.47 4.05 -7.02
CA ALA A 131 -14.23 4.81 -8.01
C ALA A 131 -13.82 4.46 -9.45
N PHE A 132 -12.51 4.34 -9.72
CA PHE A 132 -12.01 3.83 -11.00
C PHE A 132 -12.48 2.40 -11.29
N ALA A 133 -12.52 1.53 -10.26
CA ALA A 133 -13.04 0.17 -10.40
C ALA A 133 -14.51 0.16 -10.85
N LEU A 134 -15.34 1.03 -10.26
CA LEU A 134 -16.75 1.21 -10.65
C LEU A 134 -16.92 1.76 -12.07
N GLU A 135 -15.97 2.56 -12.56
CA GLU A 135 -15.92 2.99 -13.97
C GLU A 135 -15.36 1.91 -14.93
N GLY A 136 -15.04 0.70 -14.43
CA GLY A 136 -14.58 -0.43 -15.23
C GLY A 136 -13.06 -0.50 -15.47
N PHE A 137 -12.29 0.40 -14.85
CA PHE A 137 -10.82 0.34 -14.87
C PHE A 137 -10.34 -0.74 -13.90
N ALA A 138 -9.26 -1.44 -14.26
CA ALA A 138 -8.70 -2.44 -13.37
C ALA A 138 -7.89 -1.78 -12.26
N VAL A 139 -8.03 -2.29 -11.05
CA VAL A 139 -7.16 -1.92 -9.92
C VAL A 139 -5.96 -2.86 -9.93
N LEU A 140 -4.78 -2.30 -9.74
CA LEU A 140 -3.50 -3.03 -9.70
C LEU A 140 -3.11 -3.34 -8.25
N SER A 141 -3.24 -2.34 -7.37
CA SER A 141 -2.91 -2.49 -5.96
C SER A 141 -3.65 -1.46 -5.11
N ASP A 142 -3.85 -1.79 -3.84
CA ASP A 142 -4.31 -0.89 -2.79
C ASP A 142 -3.47 -1.13 -1.53
N ASP A 143 -3.33 -0.11 -0.69
CA ASP A 143 -2.48 -0.06 0.52
C ASP A 143 -0.96 -0.14 0.30
N ILE A 144 -0.48 -1.00 -0.61
CA ILE A 144 0.96 -1.21 -0.88
C ILE A 144 1.22 -1.21 -2.38
N VAL A 145 1.70 -0.08 -2.92
CA VAL A 145 2.15 -0.01 -4.32
C VAL A 145 3.66 -0.26 -4.36
N ALA A 146 4.05 -1.45 -4.78
CA ALA A 146 5.44 -1.81 -4.99
C ALA A 146 5.93 -1.31 -6.35
N LEU A 147 7.08 -0.64 -6.35
CA LEU A 147 7.71 -0.01 -7.49
C LEU A 147 9.10 -0.60 -7.71
N ALA A 148 9.41 -0.86 -8.98
CA ALA A 148 10.78 -1.12 -9.41
C ALA A 148 11.07 -0.46 -10.74
N GLU A 149 12.32 -0.07 -10.93
CA GLU A 149 12.83 0.38 -12.21
C GLU A 149 13.24 -0.84 -13.05
N ARG A 150 12.74 -0.93 -14.28
CA ARG A 150 13.10 -1.95 -15.27
C ARG A 150 13.40 -1.27 -16.59
N GLN A 151 14.60 -1.51 -17.14
CA GLN A 151 15.01 -0.94 -18.43
C GLN A 151 14.81 0.58 -18.51
N GLY A 152 15.14 1.31 -17.43
CA GLY A 152 15.00 2.77 -17.34
C GLY A 152 13.55 3.29 -17.19
N ARG A 153 12.58 2.41 -16.93
CA ARG A 153 11.18 2.79 -16.67
C ARG A 153 10.67 2.21 -15.36
N PHE A 154 9.99 3.03 -14.58
CA PHE A 154 9.32 2.58 -13.37
C PHE A 154 8.08 1.77 -13.70
N HIS A 155 7.94 0.64 -13.02
CA HIS A 155 6.77 -0.24 -13.08
C HIS A 155 6.17 -0.39 -11.69
N ALA A 156 4.84 -0.46 -11.64
CA ALA A 156 4.08 -0.83 -10.47
C ALA A 156 3.74 -2.31 -10.58
N PHE A 157 3.87 -3.01 -9.47
CA PHE A 157 3.52 -4.42 -9.37
C PHE A 157 2.12 -4.57 -8.78
N PRO A 158 1.37 -5.57 -9.24
CA PRO A 158 0.13 -5.94 -8.58
C PRO A 158 0.41 -6.46 -7.18
N ALA A 159 -0.50 -6.16 -6.25
CA ALA A 159 -0.51 -6.77 -4.93
C ALA A 159 -1.57 -7.88 -4.89
N TYR A 160 -2.59 -7.74 -4.06
CA TYR A 160 -3.67 -8.69 -3.90
C TYR A 160 -5.00 -8.09 -4.40
N PRO A 161 -5.96 -8.93 -4.86
CA PRO A 161 -7.15 -8.47 -5.57
C PRO A 161 -8.26 -7.96 -4.63
N GLN A 162 -7.97 -6.95 -3.81
CA GLN A 162 -8.98 -6.26 -3.03
C GLN A 162 -8.66 -4.77 -2.81
N VAL A 163 -9.69 -3.98 -2.49
CA VAL A 163 -9.57 -2.61 -1.99
C VAL A 163 -10.19 -2.55 -0.60
N CYS A 164 -9.50 -1.91 0.34
CA CYS A 164 -9.95 -1.75 1.72
C CYS A 164 -10.56 -0.36 1.93
N LEU A 165 -11.84 -0.30 2.29
CA LEU A 165 -12.60 0.95 2.35
C LEU A 165 -13.22 1.15 3.74
N TRP A 166 -13.12 2.35 4.28
CA TRP A 166 -13.92 2.72 5.46
C TRP A 166 -15.41 2.81 5.10
N PRO A 167 -16.34 2.57 6.05
CA PRO A 167 -17.78 2.63 5.81
C PRO A 167 -18.26 3.92 5.13
N ASP A 168 -17.68 5.07 5.47
CA ASP A 168 -17.99 6.36 4.81
C ASP A 168 -17.62 6.38 3.32
N SER A 169 -16.52 5.73 2.95
CA SER A 169 -16.15 5.57 1.55
C SER A 169 -17.11 4.65 0.82
N VAL A 170 -17.54 3.56 1.47
CA VAL A 170 -18.54 2.64 0.90
C VAL A 170 -19.87 3.34 0.73
N LYS A 171 -20.35 4.07 1.74
CA LYS A 171 -21.58 4.86 1.66
C LYS A 171 -21.54 5.86 0.51
N MET A 172 -20.41 6.54 0.31
CA MET A 172 -20.26 7.48 -0.79
C MET A 172 -20.28 6.80 -2.17
N LEU A 173 -19.71 5.60 -2.30
CA LEU A 173 -19.59 4.87 -3.58
C LEU A 173 -20.84 4.05 -3.92
N TYR A 174 -21.51 3.48 -2.92
CA TYR A 174 -22.56 2.48 -3.07
C TYR A 174 -23.89 2.87 -2.38
N GLY A 175 -23.95 4.03 -1.74
CA GLY A 175 -25.16 4.55 -1.07
C GLY A 175 -25.40 4.02 0.35
N SER A 176 -24.71 2.96 0.78
CA SER A 176 -24.84 2.37 2.12
C SER A 176 -23.47 1.99 2.70
N PRO A 177 -23.20 2.21 4.00
CA PRO A 177 -21.95 1.78 4.65
C PRO A 177 -21.75 0.25 4.67
N ASP A 178 -22.84 -0.50 4.53
CA ASP A 178 -22.85 -1.97 4.59
C ASP A 178 -23.03 -2.63 3.22
N ALA A 179 -22.91 -1.85 2.14
CA ALA A 179 -23.03 -2.38 0.77
C ALA A 179 -21.90 -3.36 0.41
N LEU A 180 -20.82 -3.38 1.19
CA LEU A 180 -19.69 -4.30 1.05
C LEU A 180 -19.49 -5.07 2.36
N PRO A 181 -19.02 -6.32 2.31
CA PRO A 181 -18.73 -7.11 3.50
C PRO A 181 -17.59 -6.47 4.31
N ARG A 182 -17.57 -6.74 5.61
CA ARG A 182 -16.43 -6.42 6.47
C ARG A 182 -15.17 -7.15 5.99
N LEU A 183 -14.02 -6.53 6.22
CA LEU A 183 -12.71 -7.12 5.93
C LEU A 183 -12.42 -8.27 6.89
N ILE A 184 -12.64 -8.03 8.18
CA ILE A 184 -12.62 -9.01 9.28
C ILE A 184 -13.71 -8.63 10.30
N PRO A 185 -14.18 -9.55 11.15
CA PRO A 185 -15.33 -9.31 12.05
C PRO A 185 -15.20 -8.06 12.93
N ASP A 186 -14.01 -7.87 13.52
CA ASP A 186 -13.73 -6.82 14.52
C ASP A 186 -13.16 -5.54 13.92
N TRP A 187 -13.09 -5.43 12.59
CA TRP A 187 -12.63 -4.22 11.91
C TRP A 187 -13.68 -3.65 10.98
N ASP A 188 -14.03 -2.38 11.18
CA ASP A 188 -15.05 -1.71 10.38
C ASP A 188 -14.66 -1.47 8.92
N LYS A 189 -13.40 -1.69 8.53
CA LYS A 189 -13.05 -1.65 7.11
C LYS A 189 -13.85 -2.68 6.34
N ARG A 190 -14.37 -2.27 5.19
CA ARG A 190 -15.08 -3.09 4.23
C ARG A 190 -14.15 -3.49 3.10
N ARG A 191 -14.48 -4.60 2.44
CA ARG A 191 -13.67 -5.18 1.37
C ARG A 191 -14.41 -5.14 0.04
N LEU A 192 -13.82 -4.49 -0.96
CA LEU A 192 -14.21 -4.66 -2.36
C LEU A 192 -13.33 -5.74 -2.99
N VAL A 193 -13.92 -6.87 -3.37
CA VAL A 193 -13.22 -7.96 -4.05
C VAL A 193 -13.03 -7.61 -5.53
N LEU A 194 -11.80 -7.76 -6.03
CA LEU A 194 -11.44 -7.53 -7.42
C LEU A 194 -11.29 -8.86 -8.18
N GLY A 195 -11.24 -8.78 -9.51
CA GLY A 195 -11.08 -9.96 -10.37
C GLY A 195 -12.41 -10.61 -10.79
N ASN A 196 -13.53 -9.90 -10.59
CA ASN A 196 -14.85 -10.31 -11.05
C ASN A 196 -15.37 -9.36 -12.16
N ARG A 197 -16.59 -9.60 -12.64
CA ARG A 197 -17.20 -8.79 -13.72
C ARG A 197 -17.46 -7.34 -13.31
N SER A 198 -17.72 -7.09 -12.03
CA SER A 198 -18.09 -5.76 -11.51
C SER A 198 -16.88 -4.92 -11.13
N ALA A 199 -15.75 -5.56 -10.78
CA ALA A 199 -14.51 -4.87 -10.44
C ALA A 199 -13.31 -5.70 -10.90
N ARG A 200 -12.50 -5.12 -11.80
CA ARG A 200 -11.39 -5.81 -12.46
C ARG A 200 -10.09 -5.69 -11.65
N PHE A 201 -9.29 -6.74 -11.68
CA PHE A 201 -7.93 -6.76 -11.16
C PHE A 201 -6.93 -6.86 -12.31
N GLU A 202 -5.87 -6.05 -12.28
CA GLU A 202 -4.73 -6.22 -13.18
C GLU A 202 -3.67 -7.04 -12.44
N SER A 203 -3.26 -8.16 -13.03
CA SER A 203 -2.30 -9.11 -12.44
C SER A 203 -0.90 -9.01 -13.05
N ARG A 204 -0.66 -8.06 -13.96
CA ARG A 204 0.65 -7.81 -14.57
C ARG A 204 1.26 -6.52 -14.05
N ALA A 205 2.58 -6.49 -13.95
CA ALA A 205 3.29 -5.25 -13.70
C ALA A 205 3.11 -4.30 -14.90
N LEU A 206 2.80 -3.03 -14.63
CA LEU A 206 2.57 -2.01 -15.66
C LEU A 206 3.50 -0.81 -15.49
N PRO A 207 3.93 -0.17 -16.59
CA PRO A 207 4.73 1.05 -16.51
C PRO A 207 3.92 2.18 -15.86
N LEU A 208 4.59 2.99 -15.03
CA LEU A 208 3.99 4.16 -14.39
C LEU A 208 3.81 5.29 -15.40
N ALA A 209 2.58 5.77 -15.50
CA ALA A 209 2.26 6.99 -16.23
C ALA A 209 2.46 8.24 -15.36
N ALA A 210 1.90 8.25 -14.15
CA ALA A 210 1.95 9.41 -13.27
C ALA A 210 1.67 9.02 -11.82
N ILE A 211 2.10 9.90 -10.91
CA ILE A 211 1.78 9.85 -9.49
C ILE A 211 0.89 11.06 -9.16
N TYR A 212 -0.33 10.79 -8.72
CA TYR A 212 -1.28 11.79 -8.26
C TYR A 212 -1.24 11.88 -6.73
N ILE A 213 -0.72 12.99 -6.22
CA ILE A 213 -0.69 13.32 -4.80
C ILE A 213 -2.02 14.01 -4.47
N LEU A 214 -2.87 13.30 -3.75
CA LEU A 214 -4.16 13.78 -3.29
C LEU A 214 -3.95 14.80 -2.17
N GLY A 215 -4.35 16.05 -2.42
CA GLY A 215 -4.31 17.15 -1.45
C GLY A 215 -5.65 17.39 -0.78
N ASP A 216 -5.75 18.51 -0.09
CA ASP A 216 -6.98 18.93 0.58
C ASP A 216 -8.13 19.11 -0.41
N ARG A 217 -9.33 18.77 0.05
CA ARG A 217 -10.56 19.03 -0.68
C ARG A 217 -10.86 20.52 -0.59
N ARG A 218 -11.12 21.14 -1.74
CA ARG A 218 -11.50 22.56 -1.79
C ARG A 218 -12.99 22.68 -2.00
N ALA A 219 -13.59 23.70 -1.37
CA ALA A 219 -14.98 24.09 -1.58
C ALA A 219 -15.28 24.59 -3.02
N ASP A 220 -14.32 24.49 -3.94
CA ASP A 220 -14.49 24.83 -5.35
C ASP A 220 -15.34 23.77 -6.06
N SER A 221 -16.03 24.19 -7.11
CA SER A 221 -16.95 23.37 -7.90
C SER A 221 -16.23 22.39 -8.84
N ALA A 222 -14.93 22.59 -9.11
CA ALA A 222 -14.17 21.81 -10.08
C ALA A 222 -12.90 21.19 -9.50
N THR A 223 -12.64 19.94 -9.89
CA THR A 223 -11.37 19.27 -9.59
C THR A 223 -10.23 19.93 -10.37
N ARG A 224 -9.16 20.31 -9.67
CA ARG A 224 -7.95 20.91 -10.29
C ARG A 224 -6.77 19.97 -10.15
N ILE A 225 -5.99 19.86 -11.22
CA ILE A 225 -4.76 19.07 -11.28
C ILE A 225 -3.62 19.98 -11.73
N GLU A 226 -2.53 20.00 -10.98
CA GLU A 226 -1.36 20.84 -11.27
C GLU A 226 -0.06 20.04 -11.17
N PRO A 227 1.00 20.40 -11.92
CA PRO A 227 2.29 19.72 -11.81
C PRO A 227 2.95 19.99 -10.46
N VAL A 228 3.63 18.97 -9.93
CA VAL A 228 4.44 19.08 -8.69
C VAL A 228 5.91 19.05 -9.06
N ARG A 229 6.69 19.98 -8.50
CA ARG A 229 8.16 19.99 -8.69
C ARG A 229 8.78 18.72 -8.08
N PRO A 230 9.82 18.13 -8.71
CA PRO A 230 10.43 16.88 -8.23
C PRO A 230 10.81 16.89 -6.76
N ARG A 231 11.41 17.98 -6.25
CA ARG A 231 11.75 18.11 -4.82
C ARG A 231 10.54 18.00 -3.91
N SER A 232 9.42 18.65 -4.26
CA SER A 232 8.19 18.60 -3.47
C SER A 232 7.55 17.22 -3.54
N ALA A 233 7.59 16.58 -4.71
CA ALA A 233 7.11 15.20 -4.86
C ALA A 233 7.95 14.23 -4.02
N LEU A 234 9.28 14.36 -4.01
CA LEU A 234 10.18 13.51 -3.23
C LEU A 234 9.86 13.58 -1.74
N LEU A 235 9.69 14.80 -1.20
CA LEU A 235 9.34 14.99 0.21
C LEU A 235 7.99 14.37 0.56
N SER A 236 6.99 14.49 -0.31
CA SER A 236 5.70 13.83 -0.12
C SER A 236 5.83 12.31 -0.16
N LEU A 237 6.55 11.75 -1.13
CA LEU A 237 6.66 10.30 -1.29
C LEU A 237 7.48 9.64 -0.18
N VAL A 238 8.56 10.28 0.30
CA VAL A 238 9.33 9.78 1.46
C VAL A 238 8.48 9.73 2.73
N ALA A 239 7.51 10.64 2.89
CA ALA A 239 6.59 10.59 4.02
C ALA A 239 5.58 9.43 3.90
N ASP A 240 5.23 9.05 2.67
CA ASP A 240 4.24 8.02 2.35
C ASP A 240 4.87 6.64 2.06
N THR A 241 6.17 6.42 2.32
CA THR A 241 6.79 5.10 2.13
C THR A 241 6.37 4.10 3.20
N TYR A 242 6.13 2.86 2.78
CA TYR A 242 5.65 1.80 3.65
C TYR A 242 6.79 1.15 4.46
N ALA A 243 6.50 0.71 5.69
CA ALA A 243 7.44 0.02 6.58
C ALA A 243 8.77 0.76 6.85
N ASN A 244 8.76 2.09 6.94
CA ASN A 244 9.96 2.91 7.19
C ASN A 244 10.77 2.56 8.46
N ARG A 245 10.13 1.90 9.43
CA ARG A 245 10.73 1.56 10.74
C ARG A 245 11.74 0.41 10.67
N ILE A 246 11.73 -0.41 9.61
CA ILE A 246 12.67 -1.53 9.45
C ILE A 246 13.93 -1.18 8.64
N LEU A 247 13.94 -0.01 7.99
CA LEU A 247 14.99 0.38 7.05
C LEU A 247 16.27 0.76 7.80
N ASP A 248 17.36 0.06 7.48
CA ASP A 248 18.70 0.48 7.88
C ASP A 248 19.20 1.64 7.01
N ARG A 249 20.43 2.09 7.31
CA ARG A 249 21.06 3.22 6.60
C ARG A 249 21.19 2.97 5.10
N GLU A 250 21.55 1.77 4.68
CA GLU A 250 21.75 1.46 3.27
C GLU A 250 20.41 1.34 2.53
N MET A 251 19.41 0.71 3.16
CA MET A 251 18.05 0.63 2.62
C MET A 251 17.45 2.02 2.41
N ARG A 252 17.66 2.94 3.35
CA ARG A 252 17.23 4.35 3.22
C ARG A 252 17.97 5.08 2.11
N ALA A 253 19.29 4.90 1.99
CA ALA A 253 20.06 5.51 0.92
C ALA A 253 19.58 5.02 -0.46
N ARG A 254 19.37 3.71 -0.63
CA ARG A 254 18.82 3.12 -1.85
C ARG A 254 17.42 3.64 -2.15
N GLU A 255 16.54 3.70 -1.15
CA GLU A 255 15.18 4.24 -1.32
C GLU A 255 15.21 5.70 -1.78
N PHE A 256 16.02 6.54 -1.14
CA PHE A 256 16.13 7.94 -1.50
C PHE A 256 16.63 8.12 -2.93
N GLU A 257 17.61 7.31 -3.35
CA GLU A 257 18.13 7.31 -4.72
C GLU A 257 17.05 6.90 -5.74
N VAL A 258 16.30 5.82 -5.44
CA VAL A 258 15.21 5.32 -6.28
C VAL A 258 14.08 6.35 -6.38
N LEU A 259 13.64 6.93 -5.26
CA LEU A 259 12.61 7.96 -5.26
C LEU A 259 13.08 9.23 -5.97
N GLY A 260 14.37 9.59 -5.83
CA GLY A 260 14.98 10.69 -6.55
C GLY A 260 14.89 10.52 -8.07
N ARG A 261 15.22 9.33 -8.59
CA ARG A 261 15.00 9.01 -10.01
C ARG A 261 13.52 9.04 -10.36
N LEU A 262 12.68 8.37 -9.58
CA LEU A 262 11.23 8.28 -9.81
C LEU A 262 10.61 9.65 -10.07
N VAL A 263 10.83 10.63 -9.19
CA VAL A 263 10.21 11.96 -9.30
C VAL A 263 10.78 12.83 -10.43
N THR A 264 11.93 12.45 -10.99
CA THR A 264 12.52 13.12 -12.16
C THR A 264 12.08 12.50 -13.49
N THR A 265 11.67 11.23 -13.47
CA THR A 265 11.28 10.50 -14.69
C THR A 265 9.77 10.29 -14.83
N VAL A 266 9.03 10.26 -13.71
CA VAL A 266 7.59 10.06 -13.68
C VAL A 266 6.90 11.36 -13.25
N PRO A 267 5.96 11.89 -14.05
CA PRO A 267 5.19 13.08 -13.69
C PRO A 267 4.48 12.93 -12.33
N ALA A 268 4.72 13.89 -11.44
CA ALA A 268 3.96 14.04 -10.20
C ALA A 268 2.94 15.17 -10.35
N ARG A 269 1.70 14.91 -9.92
CA ARG A 269 0.54 15.79 -10.08
C ARG A 269 -0.14 15.98 -8.74
N ARG A 270 -0.47 17.22 -8.38
CA ARG A 270 -1.26 17.51 -7.17
C ARG A 270 -2.71 17.63 -7.56
N VAL A 271 -3.57 16.92 -6.84
CA VAL A 271 -5.00 16.94 -7.07
C VAL A 271 -5.70 17.67 -5.95
N HIS A 272 -6.47 18.69 -6.31
CA HIS A 272 -7.40 19.37 -5.42
C HIS A 272 -8.80 18.93 -5.82
N ALA A 273 -9.33 17.92 -5.13
CA ALA A 273 -10.63 17.34 -5.45
C ALA A 273 -11.77 18.30 -5.07
N ALA A 274 -12.79 18.36 -5.93
CA ALA A 274 -14.01 19.12 -5.65
C ALA A 274 -14.77 18.55 -4.44
N THR A 275 -15.50 19.42 -3.75
CA THR A 275 -16.52 19.00 -2.79
C THR A 275 -17.89 19.00 -3.47
N GLY A 276 -18.73 18.00 -3.18
CA GLY A 276 -20.12 17.96 -3.66
C GLY A 276 -20.53 16.65 -4.36
N PRO A 277 -21.76 16.59 -4.89
CA PRO A 277 -22.29 15.42 -5.59
C PRO A 277 -21.47 15.10 -6.86
N GLY A 278 -21.31 13.80 -7.17
CA GLY A 278 -20.57 13.36 -8.37
C GLY A 278 -19.07 13.68 -8.36
N ARG A 279 -18.50 14.10 -7.22
CA ARG A 279 -17.08 14.47 -7.10
C ARG A 279 -16.10 13.38 -7.53
N LEU A 280 -16.46 12.11 -7.32
CA LEU A 280 -15.59 10.99 -7.67
C LEU A 280 -15.54 10.77 -9.18
N ASP A 281 -16.68 10.87 -9.88
CA ASP A 281 -16.73 10.79 -11.34
C ASP A 281 -15.98 11.96 -11.99
N GLN A 282 -16.11 13.16 -11.42
CA GLN A 282 -15.36 14.33 -11.87
C GLN A 282 -13.86 14.13 -11.67
N LEU A 283 -13.45 13.59 -10.52
CA LEU A 283 -12.06 13.27 -10.20
C LEU A 283 -11.48 12.24 -11.18
N CYS A 284 -12.18 11.12 -11.41
CA CYS A 284 -11.75 10.08 -12.33
C CYS A 284 -11.62 10.64 -13.75
N ARG A 285 -12.61 11.42 -14.22
CA ARG A 285 -12.57 12.07 -15.53
C ARG A 285 -11.42 13.07 -15.66
N ALA A 286 -11.16 13.88 -14.63
CA ALA A 286 -10.07 14.86 -14.64
C ALA A 286 -8.70 14.17 -14.71
N ILE A 287 -8.50 13.11 -13.92
CA ILE A 287 -7.27 12.30 -13.94
C ILE A 287 -7.07 11.66 -15.31
N ARG A 288 -8.09 11.04 -15.90
CA ARG A 288 -7.99 10.44 -17.23
C ARG A 288 -7.60 11.45 -18.31
N LYS A 289 -8.20 12.65 -18.30
CA LYS A 289 -7.83 13.73 -19.21
C LYS A 289 -6.39 14.22 -19.00
N ASP A 290 -5.94 14.32 -17.75
CA ASP A 290 -4.56 14.71 -17.45
C ASP A 290 -3.57 13.64 -17.94
N VAL A 291 -3.83 12.35 -17.72
CA VAL A 291 -3.00 11.25 -18.27
C VAL A 291 -2.87 11.34 -19.79
N GLN A 292 -3.98 11.56 -20.50
CA GLN A 292 -3.96 11.72 -21.96
C GLN A 292 -3.09 12.90 -22.39
N SER A 293 -3.10 14.01 -21.63
CA SER A 293 -2.27 15.19 -21.91
C SER A 293 -0.77 14.98 -21.69
N LEU A 294 -0.36 13.93 -20.96
CA LEU A 294 1.04 13.59 -20.71
C LEU A 294 1.74 12.98 -21.93
N ASN A 295 1.01 12.64 -22.99
CA ASN A 295 1.55 12.05 -24.23
C ASN A 295 2.47 10.85 -23.99
N ILE A 296 2.12 9.99 -23.02
CA ILE A 296 2.93 8.85 -22.64
C ILE A 296 2.74 7.73 -23.68
N PRO A 297 3.82 7.17 -24.25
CA PRO A 297 3.71 6.13 -25.27
C PRO A 297 2.93 4.93 -24.76
N VAL A 298 1.81 4.58 -25.40
CA VAL A 298 1.03 3.40 -25.06
C VAL A 298 1.93 2.16 -25.19
N PRO A 299 2.11 1.35 -24.12
CA PRO A 299 2.90 0.14 -24.21
C PRO A 299 2.27 -0.79 -25.24
N ALA A 300 3.11 -1.39 -26.09
CA ALA A 300 2.65 -2.40 -27.02
C ALA A 300 1.88 -3.48 -26.24
N ARG A 301 0.68 -3.84 -26.73
CA ARG A 301 -0.03 -4.99 -26.17
C ARG A 301 0.86 -6.22 -26.39
N PRO A 302 1.10 -7.03 -25.36
CA PRO A 302 1.80 -8.30 -25.53
C PRO A 302 1.04 -9.22 -26.48
#